data_AF-A0AAW7IGL8-F1
#
_entry.id   AF-A0AAW7IGL8-F1
#
_cell.length_a   1.000
_cell.length_b   1.000
_cell.length_c   1.000
_cell.angle_alpha   90.00
_cell.angle_beta   90.00
_cell.angle_gamma   90.00
#
_symmetry.space_group_name_H-M   'P 1'
#
loop_
_entity.id
_entity.type
_entity.pdbx_description
1 polymer ?
#
loop_
_entity_poly.entity_id
_entity_poly.type
_entity_poly.pdbx_seq_one_letter_code
_entity_poly.pdbx_strand_id
1 'polypeptide(L)'
;MDFLVGVKEVGEILGWDRRKVSTYQLRGVLPKPVVHLYSGPIWFRKQIEFYKARKDLGVRTYYIKGEMVYECTYNQPFKDTSYSPEDIKEQTGNYILYYEKDVQQLKNAILEKKTIVQFLSFGSISILHDLGILETVVFQNYVQQYSFEDIVSKEGWVKE
;
A
#
# COMPACT_ATOMS: atom_id res chain seq x y z
N MET A 1 8.43 -11.35 16.88
CA MET A 1 8.72 -10.99 15.48
C MET A 1 8.56 -9.48 15.38
N ASP A 2 9.57 -8.77 14.88
CA ASP A 2 9.62 -7.31 14.98
C ASP A 2 8.67 -6.65 13.98
N PHE A 3 7.81 -5.77 14.48
CA PHE A 3 6.77 -5.09 13.72
C PHE A 3 7.33 -4.02 12.77
N LEU A 4 8.48 -3.43 13.12
CA LEU A 4 9.22 -2.47 12.30
C LEU A 4 10.45 -3.13 11.69
N VAL A 5 10.78 -2.72 10.47
CA VAL A 5 11.92 -3.25 9.72
C VAL A 5 12.72 -2.11 9.10
N GLY A 6 14.05 -2.24 9.14
CA GLY A 6 14.97 -1.36 8.44
C GLY A 6 15.51 -2.03 7.17
N VAL A 7 16.48 -1.36 6.53
CA VAL A 7 17.08 -1.81 5.25
C VAL A 7 17.57 -3.26 5.30
N LYS A 8 18.11 -3.71 6.45
CA LYS A 8 18.62 -5.08 6.62
C LYS A 8 17.47 -6.09 6.57
N GLU A 9 16.47 -5.92 7.41
CA GLU A 9 15.34 -6.85 7.52
C GLU A 9 14.50 -6.83 6.24
N VAL A 10 14.38 -5.68 5.57
CA VAL A 10 13.76 -5.60 4.23
C VAL A 10 14.54 -6.45 3.21
N GLY A 11 15.87 -6.41 3.25
CA GLY A 11 16.70 -7.26 2.40
C GLY A 11 16.43 -8.74 2.62
N GLU A 12 16.35 -9.17 3.89
CA GLU A 12 16.03 -10.55 4.26
C GLU A 12 14.64 -10.97 3.76
N ILE A 13 13.61 -10.14 3.96
CA ILE A 13 12.24 -10.43 3.51
C ILE A 13 12.18 -10.58 1.98
N LEU A 14 12.84 -9.69 1.25
CA LEU A 14 12.78 -9.63 -0.22
C LEU A 14 13.81 -10.54 -0.92
N GLY A 15 14.75 -11.14 -0.18
CA GLY A 15 15.89 -11.85 -0.75
C GLY A 15 16.84 -10.91 -1.51
N TRP A 16 16.96 -9.65 -1.10
CA TRP A 16 17.84 -8.64 -1.70
C TRP A 16 18.98 -8.29 -0.76
N ASP A 17 20.12 -7.88 -1.33
CA ASP A 17 21.17 -7.26 -0.53
C ASP A 17 20.78 -5.82 -0.12
N ARG A 18 21.45 -5.30 0.92
CA ARG A 18 21.18 -3.96 1.47
C ARG A 18 21.36 -2.83 0.44
N ARG A 19 22.32 -2.93 -0.48
CA ARG A 19 22.57 -1.89 -1.50
C ARG A 19 21.41 -1.82 -2.48
N LYS A 20 20.88 -2.98 -2.88
CA LYS A 20 19.69 -3.07 -3.74
C LYS A 20 18.47 -2.46 -3.05
N VAL A 21 18.24 -2.74 -1.77
CA VAL A 21 17.16 -2.13 -0.99
C VAL A 21 17.28 -0.60 -0.99
N SER A 22 18.43 -0.04 -0.62
CA SER A 22 18.65 1.41 -0.62
C SER A 22 18.47 2.04 -2.00
N THR A 23 19.03 1.42 -3.05
CA THR A 23 18.91 1.92 -4.43
C THR A 23 17.46 1.93 -4.90
N TYR A 24 16.71 0.86 -4.63
CA TYR A 24 15.33 0.73 -5.11
C TYR A 24 14.36 1.56 -4.27
N GLN A 25 14.68 1.82 -3.00
CA GLN A 25 13.97 2.81 -2.18
C GLN A 25 14.12 4.22 -2.78
N LEU A 26 15.34 4.63 -3.15
CA LEU A 26 15.57 5.94 -3.78
C LEU A 26 14.90 6.08 -5.16
N ARG A 27 14.70 4.97 -5.87
CA ARG A 27 14.01 4.93 -7.17
C ARG A 27 12.48 4.88 -7.06
N GLY A 28 11.93 4.88 -5.84
CA GLY A 28 10.48 4.74 -5.61
C GLY A 28 9.93 3.35 -5.93
N VAL A 29 10.76 2.32 -6.03
CA VAL A 29 10.28 0.96 -6.36
C VAL A 29 9.75 0.22 -5.13
N LEU A 30 10.27 0.55 -3.95
CA LEU A 30 9.78 0.04 -2.67
C LEU A 30 8.61 0.87 -2.15
N PRO A 31 7.81 0.33 -1.21
CA PRO A 31 6.78 1.08 -0.49
C PRO A 31 7.31 2.32 0.23
N LYS A 32 6.45 3.31 0.50
CA LYS A 32 6.85 4.55 1.19
C LYS A 32 7.29 4.24 2.62
N PRO A 33 8.50 4.62 3.05
CA PRO A 33 8.88 4.47 4.45
C PRO A 33 7.92 5.22 5.36
N VAL A 34 7.63 4.63 6.52
CA VAL A 34 6.80 5.25 7.56
C VAL A 34 7.50 6.47 8.12
N VAL A 35 8.82 6.36 8.30
CA VAL A 35 9.69 7.44 8.76
C VAL A 35 11.11 7.22 8.25
N HIS A 36 11.84 8.30 8.08
CA HIS A 36 13.28 8.30 7.86
C HIS A 36 14.00 8.72 9.14
N LEU A 37 14.81 7.81 9.70
CA LEU A 37 15.71 8.11 10.80
C LEU A 37 17.11 8.39 10.27
N TYR A 38 18.00 8.90 11.13
CA TYR A 38 19.41 9.07 10.77
C TYR A 38 20.07 7.75 10.33
N SER A 39 19.64 6.63 10.94
CA SER A 39 20.10 5.28 10.59
C SER A 39 19.48 4.70 9.32
N GLY A 40 18.48 5.37 8.73
CA GLY A 40 17.85 4.96 7.48
C GLY A 40 16.31 4.93 7.53
N PRO A 41 15.68 4.52 6.42
CA PRO A 41 14.24 4.36 6.32
C PRO A 41 13.72 3.19 7.16
N ILE A 42 12.55 3.38 7.74
CA ILE A 42 11.82 2.38 8.53
C ILE A 42 10.47 2.09 7.87
N TRP A 43 10.11 0.82 7.79
CA TRP A 43 8.82 0.34 7.33
C TRP A 43 8.14 -0.52 8.37
N PHE A 44 6.84 -0.73 8.22
CA PHE A 44 6.19 -1.85 8.88
C PHE A 44 6.57 -3.15 8.17
N ARG A 45 6.82 -4.22 8.92
CA ARG A 45 7.12 -5.54 8.37
C ARG A 45 6.06 -5.98 7.36
N LYS A 46 4.78 -5.88 7.76
CA LYS A 46 3.63 -6.24 6.92
C LYS A 46 3.58 -5.48 5.60
N GLN A 47 3.94 -4.20 5.61
CA GLN A 47 3.99 -3.39 4.40
C GLN A 47 4.94 -3.99 3.34
N ILE A 48 6.09 -4.50 3.79
CA ILE A 48 7.08 -5.14 2.92
C ILE A 48 6.65 -6.54 2.50
N GLU A 49 6.02 -7.30 3.39
CA GLU A 49 5.46 -8.63 3.07
C GLU A 49 4.35 -8.55 2.02
N PHE A 50 3.42 -7.60 2.17
CA PHE A 50 2.38 -7.35 1.17
C PHE A 50 2.97 -6.89 -0.16
N TYR A 51 3.97 -6.01 -0.14
CA TYR A 51 4.69 -5.61 -1.36
C TYR A 51 5.28 -6.82 -2.08
N LYS A 52 5.97 -7.70 -1.34
CA LYS A 52 6.54 -8.92 -1.89
C LYS A 52 5.48 -9.80 -2.54
N ALA A 53 4.39 -10.09 -1.81
CA ALA A 53 3.31 -10.93 -2.32
C ALA A 53 2.71 -10.37 -3.62
N ARG A 54 2.46 -9.06 -3.69
CA ARG A 54 1.94 -8.42 -4.92
C ARG A 54 2.95 -8.47 -6.07
N LYS A 55 4.23 -8.25 -5.75
CA LYS A 55 5.32 -8.33 -6.74
C LYS A 55 5.42 -9.74 -7.33
N ASP A 56 5.36 -10.76 -6.50
CA ASP A 56 5.47 -12.16 -6.91
C ASP A 56 4.26 -12.60 -7.74
N LEU A 57 3.06 -12.07 -7.44
CA LEU A 57 1.84 -12.30 -8.22
C LEU A 57 1.76 -11.49 -9.53
N GLY A 58 2.69 -10.56 -9.76
CA GLY A 58 2.71 -9.70 -10.95
C GLY A 58 1.49 -8.77 -11.07
N VAL A 59 0.87 -8.41 -9.95
CA VAL A 59 -0.40 -7.67 -9.95
C VAL A 59 -0.18 -6.21 -10.32
N ARG A 60 -0.83 -5.75 -11.40
CA ARG A 60 -0.90 -4.32 -11.74
C ARG A 60 -2.03 -3.63 -10.99
N THR A 61 -1.91 -2.33 -10.77
CA THR A 61 -2.98 -1.55 -10.14
C THR A 61 -3.41 -0.42 -11.04
N TYR A 62 -4.71 -0.28 -11.18
CA TYR A 62 -5.31 0.81 -11.92
C TYR A 62 -6.30 1.57 -11.06
N TYR A 63 -6.39 2.87 -11.31
CA TYR A 63 -7.32 3.78 -10.66
C TYR A 63 -8.14 4.50 -11.72
N ILE A 64 -9.47 4.44 -11.59
CA ILE A 64 -10.41 5.12 -12.47
C ILE A 64 -10.89 6.41 -11.80
N LYS A 65 -10.70 7.53 -12.50
CA LYS A 65 -11.14 8.86 -12.09
C LYS A 65 -11.94 9.49 -13.23
N GLY A 66 -13.27 9.50 -13.12
CA GLY A 66 -14.14 9.85 -14.24
C GLY A 66 -13.93 8.89 -15.42
N GLU A 67 -13.64 9.43 -16.59
CA GLU A 67 -13.38 8.68 -17.83
C GLU A 67 -11.90 8.28 -18.00
N MET A 68 -11.03 8.67 -17.07
CA MET A 68 -9.59 8.42 -17.15
C MET A 68 -9.19 7.18 -16.37
N VAL A 69 -8.31 6.36 -16.96
CA VAL A 69 -7.69 5.21 -16.33
C VAL A 69 -6.20 5.48 -16.11
N TYR A 70 -5.76 5.36 -14.86
CA TYR A 70 -4.37 5.56 -14.46
C TYR A 70 -3.73 4.25 -14.01
N GLU A 71 -2.48 4.01 -14.40
CA GLU A 71 -1.64 2.98 -13.80
C GLU A 71 -0.99 3.55 -12.53
N CYS A 72 -1.15 2.83 -11.42
CA CYS A 72 -0.63 3.21 -10.12
C CYS A 72 0.58 2.35 -9.76
N THR A 73 1.70 3.00 -9.51
CA THR A 73 2.95 2.38 -9.08
C THR A 73 3.41 3.01 -7.77
N TYR A 74 4.12 2.22 -6.96
CA TYR A 74 4.63 2.67 -5.67
C TYR A 74 5.42 3.97 -5.81
N ASN A 75 5.20 4.91 -4.88
CA ASN A 75 5.99 6.15 -4.76
C ASN A 75 6.19 6.94 -6.07
N GLN A 76 5.28 6.82 -7.03
CA GLN A 76 5.34 7.50 -8.31
C GLN A 76 3.99 8.18 -8.60
N PRO A 77 3.99 9.30 -9.34
CA PRO A 77 2.76 9.89 -9.84
C PRO A 77 1.97 8.89 -10.67
N PHE A 78 0.66 9.08 -10.72
CA PHE A 78 -0.20 8.33 -11.62
C PHE A 78 0.25 8.49 -13.06
N LYS A 79 0.33 7.35 -13.76
CA LYS A 79 0.68 7.33 -15.17
C LYS A 79 -0.60 7.17 -15.98
N ASP A 80 -0.84 8.11 -16.88
CA ASP A 80 -1.95 8.03 -17.83
C ASP A 80 -1.82 6.77 -18.68
N THR A 81 -2.96 6.13 -18.93
CA THR A 81 -3.05 4.98 -19.82
C THR A 81 -3.90 5.33 -21.04
N SER A 82 -3.79 4.51 -22.09
CA SER A 82 -4.65 4.61 -23.27
C SER A 82 -5.97 3.84 -23.11
N TYR A 83 -6.24 3.26 -21.94
CA TYR A 83 -7.44 2.46 -21.72
C TYR A 83 -8.63 3.34 -21.35
N SER A 84 -9.82 2.97 -21.84
CA SER A 84 -11.08 3.44 -21.24
C SER A 84 -11.48 2.57 -20.04
N PRO A 85 -12.39 3.05 -19.17
CA PRO A 85 -12.96 2.27 -18.07
C PRO A 85 -13.65 0.97 -18.50
N GLU A 86 -14.13 0.91 -19.74
CA GLU A 86 -14.73 -0.29 -20.34
C GLU A 86 -13.64 -1.26 -20.81
N ASP A 87 -12.64 -0.77 -21.56
CA ASP A 87 -11.58 -1.60 -22.13
C ASP A 87 -10.75 -2.31 -21.05
N ILE A 88 -10.50 -1.63 -19.93
CA ILE A 88 -9.70 -2.20 -18.85
C ILE A 88 -10.38 -3.42 -18.20
N LYS A 89 -11.72 -3.49 -18.24
CA LYS A 89 -12.46 -4.65 -17.70
C LYS A 89 -12.30 -5.90 -18.56
N GLU A 90 -11.97 -5.71 -19.83
CA GLU A 90 -11.76 -6.79 -20.79
C GLU A 90 -10.29 -7.25 -20.85
N GLN A 91 -9.39 -6.57 -20.14
CA GLN A 91 -7.97 -6.92 -20.12
C GLN A 91 -7.71 -8.27 -19.47
N THR A 92 -6.85 -9.07 -20.10
CA THR A 92 -6.36 -10.32 -19.54
C THR A 92 -5.13 -10.07 -18.66
N GLY A 93 -5.14 -10.59 -17.44
CA GLY A 93 -4.00 -10.55 -16.52
C GLY A 93 -4.41 -10.27 -15.08
N ASN A 94 -3.44 -10.36 -14.16
CA ASN A 94 -3.68 -10.06 -12.76
C ASN A 94 -3.62 -8.54 -12.54
N TYR A 95 -4.77 -7.91 -12.33
CA TYR A 95 -4.84 -6.52 -11.94
C TYR A 95 -5.86 -6.28 -10.83
N ILE A 96 -5.68 -5.17 -10.12
CA ILE A 96 -6.66 -4.63 -9.17
C ILE A 96 -7.10 -3.27 -9.70
N LEU A 97 -8.41 -3.04 -9.65
CA LEU A 97 -9.05 -1.82 -10.12
C LEU A 97 -9.70 -1.09 -8.95
N TYR A 98 -9.38 0.19 -8.79
CA TYR A 98 -9.99 1.06 -7.80
C TYR A 98 -10.79 2.16 -8.49
N TYR A 99 -11.99 2.44 -8.00
CA TYR A 99 -12.82 3.54 -8.49
C TYR A 99 -12.74 4.73 -7.55
N GLU A 100 -12.70 5.94 -8.11
CA GLU A 100 -12.71 7.18 -7.33
C GLU A 100 -13.86 7.23 -6.33
N LYS A 101 -15.07 6.82 -6.72
CA LYS A 101 -16.24 6.83 -5.84
C LYS A 101 -16.02 5.99 -4.57
N ASP A 102 -15.46 4.78 -4.71
CA ASP A 102 -15.22 3.87 -3.59
C ASP A 102 -14.09 4.41 -2.70
N VAL A 103 -13.05 4.94 -3.32
CA VAL A 103 -11.93 5.58 -2.62
C VAL A 103 -12.41 6.81 -1.84
N GLN A 104 -13.31 7.63 -2.39
CA GLN A 104 -13.89 8.77 -1.68
C GLN A 104 -14.79 8.34 -0.51
N GLN A 105 -15.58 7.27 -0.67
CA GLN A 105 -16.36 6.71 0.44
C GLN A 105 -15.45 6.22 1.56
N LEU A 106 -14.35 5.53 1.21
CA LEU A 106 -13.34 5.08 2.16
C LEU A 106 -12.68 6.27 2.88
N LYS A 107 -12.27 7.30 2.15
CA LYS A 107 -11.69 8.53 2.71
C LYS A 107 -12.63 9.16 3.72
N ASN A 108 -13.90 9.36 3.35
CA ASN A 108 -14.90 9.94 4.23
C ASN A 108 -15.13 9.06 5.47
N ALA A 109 -15.17 7.73 5.31
CA ALA A 109 -15.32 6.83 6.45
C ALA A 109 -14.18 6.97 7.46
N ILE A 110 -12.92 7.04 6.97
CA ILE A 110 -11.73 7.24 7.79
C ILE A 110 -11.78 8.59 8.50
N LEU A 111 -12.04 9.68 7.78
CA LEU A 111 -12.05 11.03 8.35
C LEU A 111 -13.18 11.23 9.37
N GLU A 112 -14.35 10.65 9.11
CA GLU A 112 -15.52 10.69 9.99
C GLU A 112 -15.44 9.67 11.14
N LYS A 113 -14.35 8.88 11.24
CA LYS A 113 -14.14 7.86 12.28
C LYS A 113 -15.29 6.86 12.38
N LYS A 114 -15.86 6.45 11.24
CA LYS A 114 -16.96 5.50 11.22
C LYS A 114 -16.53 4.17 11.83
N THR A 115 -17.42 3.50 12.56
CA THR A 115 -17.15 2.19 13.17
C THR A 115 -16.67 1.15 12.16
N ILE A 116 -17.15 1.20 10.90
CA ILE A 116 -16.74 0.28 9.84
C ILE A 116 -15.23 0.28 9.56
N VAL A 117 -14.56 1.41 9.83
CA VAL A 117 -13.12 1.58 9.59
C VAL A 117 -12.30 0.59 10.43
N GLN A 118 -12.84 0.11 11.57
CA GLN A 118 -12.15 -0.82 12.46
C GLN A 118 -11.94 -2.22 11.87
N PHE A 119 -12.66 -2.52 10.78
CA PHE A 119 -12.58 -3.79 10.04
C PHE A 119 -11.66 -3.69 8.82
N LEU A 120 -11.17 -2.49 8.49
CA LEU A 120 -10.23 -2.31 7.40
C LEU A 120 -8.85 -2.82 7.82
N SER A 121 -8.24 -3.65 6.97
CA SER A 121 -6.89 -4.16 7.22
C SER A 121 -5.82 -3.11 6.95
N PHE A 122 -4.79 -3.09 7.79
CA PHE A 122 -3.66 -2.18 7.63
C PHE A 122 -2.97 -2.39 6.27
N GLY A 123 -2.84 -3.64 5.83
CA GLY A 123 -2.28 -3.98 4.51
C GLY A 123 -3.00 -3.26 3.37
N SER A 124 -4.33 -3.31 3.34
CA SER A 124 -5.11 -2.68 2.27
C SER A 124 -4.96 -1.15 2.28
N ILE A 125 -5.01 -0.54 3.46
CA ILE A 125 -4.94 0.93 3.60
C ILE A 125 -3.53 1.46 3.31
N SER A 126 -2.50 0.75 3.77
CA SER A 126 -1.11 1.09 3.45
C SER A 126 -0.81 0.99 1.95
N ILE A 127 -1.33 -0.02 1.25
CA ILE A 127 -1.17 -0.13 -0.21
C ILE A 127 -1.78 1.08 -0.93
N LEU A 128 -3.00 1.48 -0.58
CA LEU A 128 -3.64 2.64 -1.22
C LEU A 128 -2.84 3.93 -1.01
N HIS A 129 -2.26 4.09 0.18
CA HIS A 129 -1.35 5.20 0.47
C HIS A 129 -0.05 5.11 -0.33
N ASP A 130 0.59 3.94 -0.38
CA ASP A 130 1.88 3.76 -1.04
C ASP A 130 1.80 3.88 -2.57
N LEU A 131 0.62 3.61 -3.14
CA LEU A 131 0.30 3.83 -4.56
C LEU A 131 -0.13 5.26 -4.87
N GLY A 132 -0.27 6.13 -3.87
CA GLY A 132 -0.72 7.52 -4.05
C GLY A 132 -2.23 7.70 -4.23
N ILE A 133 -3.03 6.64 -4.10
CA ILE A 133 -4.50 6.67 -4.19
C ILE A 133 -5.12 7.35 -2.95
N LEU A 134 -4.53 7.07 -1.78
CA LEU A 134 -4.92 7.65 -0.50
C LEU A 134 -3.90 8.71 -0.05
N GLU A 135 -4.37 9.89 0.33
CA GLU A 135 -3.48 10.96 0.79
C GLU A 135 -2.84 10.61 2.13
N THR A 136 -1.60 11.08 2.35
CA THR A 136 -0.87 10.85 3.61
C THR A 136 -1.64 11.32 4.84
N VAL A 137 -2.38 12.43 4.76
CA VAL A 137 -3.19 12.93 5.89
C VAL A 137 -4.30 11.94 6.26
N VAL A 138 -4.96 11.34 5.27
CA VAL A 138 -6.03 10.35 5.52
C VAL A 138 -5.43 9.06 6.10
N PHE A 139 -4.31 8.61 5.54
CA PHE A 139 -3.57 7.46 6.08
C PHE A 139 -3.15 7.66 7.54
N GLN A 140 -2.61 8.83 7.88
CA GLN A 140 -2.25 9.17 9.26
C GLN A 140 -3.46 9.18 10.20
N ASN A 141 -4.61 9.68 9.74
CA ASN A 141 -5.86 9.61 10.52
C ASN A 141 -6.28 8.17 10.79
N TYR A 142 -6.20 7.28 9.78
CA TYR A 142 -6.46 5.86 9.98
C TYR A 142 -5.51 5.25 11.02
N VAL A 143 -4.19 5.49 10.89
CA VAL A 143 -3.20 4.96 11.83
C VAL A 143 -3.41 5.49 13.27
N GLN A 144 -3.81 6.75 13.44
CA GLN A 144 -4.07 7.34 14.76
C GLN A 144 -5.34 6.81 15.44
N GLN A 145 -6.31 6.32 14.66
CA GLN A 145 -7.57 5.79 15.20
C GLN A 145 -7.43 4.39 15.79
N TYR A 146 -6.36 3.67 15.48
CA TYR A 146 -6.16 2.29 15.92
C TYR A 146 -4.80 2.14 16.61
N SER A 147 -4.79 1.53 17.80
CA SER A 147 -3.54 1.17 18.46
C SER A 147 -2.76 0.23 17.54
N PHE A 148 -1.44 0.42 17.45
CA PHE A 148 -0.56 -0.50 16.70
C PHE A 148 -0.69 -1.96 17.16
N GLU A 149 -1.11 -2.17 18.41
CA GLU A 149 -1.40 -3.48 18.98
C GLU A 149 -2.60 -4.17 18.30
N ASP A 150 -3.60 -3.42 17.82
CA ASP A 150 -4.74 -3.95 17.08
C ASP A 150 -4.36 -4.36 15.65
N ILE A 151 -3.42 -3.63 15.03
CA ILE A 151 -2.90 -3.94 13.69
C ILE A 151 -2.11 -5.27 13.69
N VAL A 152 -1.41 -5.57 14.78
CA VAL A 152 -0.67 -6.83 14.95
C VAL A 152 -1.62 -7.96 15.35
N SER A 153 -2.55 -7.71 16.28
CA SER A 153 -3.41 -8.74 16.86
C SER A 153 -4.52 -9.23 15.91
N LYS A 154 -5.08 -8.37 15.06
CA LYS A 154 -6.22 -8.72 14.19
C LYS A 154 -5.88 -9.61 12.99
N GLU A 155 -4.63 -9.70 12.58
CA GLU A 155 -4.20 -10.61 11.50
C GLU A 155 -3.48 -11.86 12.06
N GLY A 156 -3.46 -12.02 13.39
CA GLY A 156 -2.68 -13.02 14.11
C GLY A 156 -3.44 -14.24 14.64
N TRP A 157 -4.71 -14.44 14.30
CA TRP A 157 -5.47 -15.64 14.69
C TRP A 157 -6.34 -16.17 13.54
N VAL A 158 -5.72 -16.96 12.67
CA VAL A 158 -6.38 -18.15 12.09
C VAL A 158 -5.40 -19.31 12.33
N LYS A 159 -5.54 -19.94 13.49
CA LYS A 159 -5.13 -21.33 13.67
C LYS A 159 -6.44 -22.12 13.71
N GLU A 160 -6.70 -22.89 12.66
CA GLU A 160 -7.53 -24.08 12.76
C GLU A 160 -6.90 -25.07 13.76
#